data_AF-A0A7L1T100-F1
#
_entry.id   AF-A0A7L1T100-F1
#
_cell.length_a   1.000
_cell.length_b   1.000
_cell.length_c   1.000
_cell.angle_alpha   90.00
_cell.angle_beta   90.00
_cell.angle_gamma   90.00
#
_symmetry.space_group_name_H-M   'P 1'
#
loop_
_entity.id
_entity.type
_entity.pdbx_description
1 polymer ?
#
loop_
_entity_poly.entity_id
_entity_poly.type
_entity_poly.pdbx_seq_one_letter_code
_entity_poly.pdbx_strand_id
1 'polypeptide(L)'
;RRSINKGVCFTCPFARSCPVPKAKRRQCQACRLQKCLDVGMRKDMIMSEEALRQRRALRGQRRLAREQPGGLTAEQQELIGILIAAHQRTFDSSFSQFTHYRPAVRLYVPSPRPQSPPEPGVPAPWPPSPQLDCLDEDVLPDVFSMLPHFADLSTFMIQQVINFAKEIPAFRCGKGGH
;
A
#
# COMPACT_ATOMS: atom_id res chain seq x y z
N ARG A 1 -30.02 -1.01 36.77
CA ARG A 1 -29.75 -2.20 35.92
C ARG A 1 -29.03 -3.30 36.69
N ARG A 2 -27.72 -3.21 36.97
CA ARG A 2 -26.96 -4.27 37.70
C ARG A 2 -27.54 -4.58 39.09
N SER A 3 -27.95 -3.57 39.83
CA SER A 3 -28.56 -3.72 41.17
C SER A 3 -29.94 -4.38 41.14
N ILE A 4 -30.74 -4.09 40.11
CA ILE A 4 -32.09 -4.63 39.94
C ILE A 4 -32.03 -6.13 39.65
N ASN A 5 -31.14 -6.56 38.75
CA ASN A 5 -30.98 -7.99 38.43
C ASN A 5 -30.39 -8.81 39.58
N LYS A 6 -29.67 -8.16 40.52
CA LYS A 6 -29.08 -8.81 41.70
C LYS A 6 -30.01 -8.79 42.93
N GLY A 7 -31.24 -8.27 42.79
CA GLY A 7 -32.20 -8.20 43.90
C GLY A 7 -31.74 -7.35 45.08
N VAL A 8 -30.81 -6.40 44.87
CA VAL A 8 -30.26 -5.60 45.97
C VAL A 8 -31.31 -4.62 46.47
N CYS A 9 -31.68 -4.75 47.76
CA CYS A 9 -32.53 -3.79 48.44
C CYS A 9 -31.69 -2.60 48.92
N PHE A 10 -32.17 -1.38 48.67
CA PHE A 10 -31.53 -0.16 49.13
C PHE A 10 -32.35 0.51 50.22
N THR A 11 -31.69 0.87 51.32
CA THR A 11 -32.29 1.64 52.40
C THR A 11 -31.84 3.10 52.31
N CYS A 12 -32.77 4.04 52.48
CA CYS A 12 -32.42 5.45 52.59
C CYS A 12 -31.88 5.71 54.00
N PRO A 13 -30.70 6.31 54.17
CA PRO A 13 -30.17 6.67 55.50
C PRO A 13 -30.80 7.95 56.08
N PHE A 14 -31.68 8.60 55.31
CA PHE A 14 -32.38 9.83 55.68
C PHE A 14 -33.90 9.57 55.69
N ALA A 15 -34.71 10.58 55.37
CA ALA A 15 -36.18 10.52 55.42
C ALA A 15 -36.87 9.96 54.16
N ARG A 16 -36.22 9.08 53.37
CA ARG A 16 -36.73 8.54 52.08
C ARG A 16 -37.20 9.59 51.04
N SER A 17 -36.89 10.87 51.25
CA SER A 17 -37.29 12.00 50.40
C SER A 17 -36.10 12.80 49.86
N CYS A 18 -34.93 12.16 49.69
CA CYS A 18 -33.72 12.86 49.29
C CYS A 18 -33.87 13.52 47.91
N PRO A 19 -33.47 14.80 47.76
CA PRO A 19 -33.41 15.41 46.44
C PRO A 19 -32.38 14.66 45.57
N VAL A 20 -32.76 14.32 44.33
CA VAL A 20 -31.91 13.58 43.37
C VAL A 20 -31.45 14.51 42.22
N PRO A 21 -30.60 15.53 42.46
CA PRO A 21 -30.03 16.38 41.42
C PRO A 21 -28.85 15.69 40.73
N LYS A 22 -28.43 16.18 39.55
CA LYS A 22 -27.33 15.58 38.75
C LYS A 22 -26.05 15.35 39.56
N ALA A 23 -25.65 16.34 40.39
CA ALA A 23 -24.43 16.28 41.19
C ALA A 23 -24.50 15.26 42.35
N LYS A 24 -25.63 15.18 43.05
CA LYS A 24 -25.77 14.37 44.29
C LYS A 24 -26.61 13.09 44.11
N ARG A 25 -27.01 12.74 42.89
CA ARG A 25 -27.86 11.55 42.61
C ARG A 25 -27.28 10.21 43.07
N ARG A 26 -25.97 10.13 43.33
CA ARG A 26 -25.31 8.91 43.82
C ARG A 26 -25.35 8.77 45.35
N GLN A 27 -25.69 9.83 46.07
CA GLN A 27 -25.65 9.87 47.54
C GLN A 27 -26.69 8.96 48.20
N CYS A 28 -27.86 8.79 47.58
CA CYS A 28 -28.91 7.91 48.09
C CYS A 28 -29.42 7.00 46.96
N GLN A 29 -29.04 5.72 47.01
CA GLN A 29 -29.41 4.73 46.01
C GLN A 29 -30.90 4.37 46.09
N ALA A 30 -31.48 4.38 47.29
CA ALA A 30 -32.90 4.13 47.52
C ALA A 30 -33.79 5.19 46.86
N CYS A 31 -33.57 6.47 47.19
CA CYS A 31 -34.36 7.58 46.61
C CYS A 31 -34.13 7.73 45.10
N ARG A 32 -32.92 7.44 44.63
CA ARG A 32 -32.63 7.39 43.19
C ARG A 32 -33.43 6.30 42.49
N LEU A 33 -33.46 5.09 43.05
CA LEU A 33 -34.20 3.97 42.48
C LEU A 33 -35.70 4.25 42.50
N GLN A 34 -36.24 4.74 43.63
CA GLN A 34 -37.65 5.11 43.76
C GLN A 34 -38.04 6.13 42.69
N LYS A 35 -37.30 7.25 42.57
CA LYS A 35 -37.56 8.25 41.54
C LYS A 35 -37.51 7.68 40.12
N CYS A 36 -36.63 6.71 39.84
CA CYS A 36 -36.60 6.03 38.54
C CYS A 36 -37.89 5.24 38.28
N LEU A 37 -38.42 4.54 39.29
CA LEU A 37 -39.69 3.83 39.18
C LEU A 37 -40.87 4.81 39.03
N ASP A 38 -40.85 5.92 39.76
CA ASP A 38 -41.91 6.95 39.73
C ASP A 38 -42.04 7.62 38.35
N VAL A 39 -40.92 7.79 37.62
CA VAL A 39 -40.95 8.27 36.22
C VAL A 39 -41.28 7.18 35.21
N GLY A 40 -41.69 5.99 35.66
CA GLY A 40 -42.16 4.88 34.82
C GLY A 40 -41.06 3.93 34.32
N MET A 41 -39.84 3.95 34.88
CA MET A 41 -38.84 2.95 34.49
C MET A 41 -39.24 1.55 34.99
N ARG A 42 -39.42 0.62 34.05
CA ARG A 42 -39.86 -0.74 34.31
C ARG A 42 -38.70 -1.71 34.57
N LYS A 43 -38.78 -2.50 35.65
CA LYS A 43 -37.76 -3.49 36.03
C LYS A 43 -37.69 -4.67 35.06
N ASP A 44 -38.84 -5.04 34.51
CA ASP A 44 -39.05 -6.15 33.58
C ASP A 44 -38.52 -5.86 32.16
N MET A 45 -38.29 -4.59 31.83
CA MET A 45 -37.65 -4.18 30.57
C MET A 45 -36.12 -4.37 30.58
N ILE A 46 -35.55 -4.89 31.67
CA ILE A 46 -34.12 -5.19 31.76
C ILE A 46 -33.89 -6.63 31.29
N MET A 47 -33.07 -6.80 30.25
CA MET A 47 -32.64 -8.13 29.79
C MET A 47 -32.09 -8.99 30.96
N SER A 48 -32.49 -10.26 30.97
CA SER A 48 -32.00 -11.27 31.92
C SER A 48 -30.49 -11.46 31.78
N GLU A 49 -29.84 -11.93 32.85
CA GLU A 49 -28.40 -12.17 32.82
C GLU A 49 -28.01 -13.20 31.73
N GLU A 50 -28.85 -14.22 31.53
CA GLU A 50 -28.73 -15.21 30.46
C GLU A 50 -28.78 -14.58 29.07
N ALA A 51 -29.76 -13.69 28.80
CA ALA A 51 -29.86 -13.01 27.52
C ALA A 51 -28.67 -12.08 27.25
N LEU A 52 -28.07 -11.47 28.28
CA LEU A 52 -26.79 -10.75 28.12
C LEU A 52 -25.64 -11.69 27.80
N ARG A 53 -25.53 -12.85 28.47
CA ARG A 53 -24.48 -13.84 28.21
C ARG A 53 -24.57 -14.37 26.79
N GLN A 54 -25.76 -14.75 26.33
CA GLN A 54 -26.01 -15.15 24.94
C GLN A 54 -25.62 -14.06 23.94
N ARG A 55 -26.04 -12.80 24.19
CA ARG A 55 -25.65 -11.66 23.34
C ARG A 55 -24.13 -11.46 23.30
N ARG A 56 -23.43 -11.65 24.41
CA ARG A 56 -21.95 -11.56 24.46
C ARG A 56 -21.31 -12.72 23.70
N ALA A 57 -21.81 -13.94 23.87
CA ALA A 57 -21.33 -15.12 23.16
C ALA A 57 -21.50 -14.97 21.64
N LEU A 58 -22.67 -14.56 21.17
CA LEU A 58 -22.92 -14.28 19.75
C LEU A 58 -21.99 -13.19 19.18
N ARG A 59 -21.71 -12.13 19.96
CA ARG A 59 -20.75 -11.09 19.56
C ARG A 59 -19.32 -11.63 19.50
N GLY A 60 -18.94 -12.50 20.44
CA GLY A 60 -17.65 -13.19 20.43
C GLY A 60 -17.50 -14.09 19.20
N GLN A 61 -18.50 -14.92 18.91
CA GLN A 61 -18.53 -15.79 17.73
C GLN A 61 -18.44 -14.99 16.42
N ARG A 62 -19.19 -13.88 16.30
CA ARG A 62 -19.10 -12.99 15.12
C ARG A 62 -17.72 -12.35 14.96
N ARG A 63 -17.05 -12.03 16.07
CA ARG A 63 -15.69 -11.49 16.04
C ARG A 63 -14.71 -12.56 15.56
N LEU A 64 -14.78 -13.78 16.11
CA LEU A 64 -13.96 -14.91 15.69
C LEU A 64 -14.20 -15.29 14.21
N ALA A 65 -15.45 -15.32 13.77
CA ALA A 65 -15.81 -15.58 12.38
C ALA A 65 -15.29 -14.50 11.42
N ARG A 66 -15.14 -13.24 11.88
CA ARG A 66 -14.55 -12.15 11.11
C ARG A 66 -13.01 -12.15 11.16
N GLU A 67 -12.44 -12.72 12.22
CA GLU A 67 -10.99 -12.89 12.39
C GLU A 67 -10.45 -14.10 11.62
N GLN A 68 -11.32 -15.02 11.17
CA GLN A 68 -10.94 -15.99 10.15
C GLN A 68 -10.59 -15.23 8.87
N PRO A 69 -9.33 -15.28 8.40
CA PRO A 69 -9.03 -14.83 7.06
C PRO A 69 -9.84 -15.72 6.14
N GLY A 70 -10.74 -15.12 5.34
CA GLY A 70 -11.29 -15.84 4.20
C GLY A 70 -10.10 -16.27 3.35
N GLY A 71 -9.75 -17.55 3.40
CA GLY A 71 -8.68 -18.12 2.59
C GLY A 71 -8.97 -17.88 1.12
N LEU A 72 -7.93 -17.96 0.29
CA LEU A 72 -8.10 -17.92 -1.16
C LEU A 72 -9.04 -19.05 -1.56
N THR A 73 -9.99 -18.75 -2.44
CA THR A 73 -10.82 -19.77 -3.08
C THR A 73 -9.94 -20.72 -3.90
N ALA A 74 -10.41 -21.94 -4.17
CA ALA A 74 -9.67 -22.90 -4.99
C ALA A 74 -9.32 -22.31 -6.38
N GLU A 75 -10.26 -21.59 -7.00
CA GLU A 75 -10.06 -20.90 -8.28
C GLU A 75 -8.99 -19.81 -8.19
N GLN A 76 -8.97 -19.02 -7.11
CA GLN A 76 -7.92 -18.02 -6.89
C GLN A 76 -6.55 -18.66 -6.70
N GLN A 77 -6.49 -19.77 -5.97
CA GLN A 77 -5.24 -20.50 -5.74
C GLN A 77 -4.69 -21.09 -7.05
N GLU A 78 -5.57 -21.61 -7.91
CA GLU A 78 -5.22 -22.12 -9.24
C GLU A 78 -4.72 -20.99 -10.14
N LEU A 79 -5.42 -19.86 -10.20
CA LEU A 79 -4.98 -18.69 -10.98
C LEU A 79 -3.60 -18.21 -10.55
N ILE A 80 -3.35 -18.12 -9.23
CA ILE A 80 -2.03 -17.76 -8.70
C ILE A 80 -0.97 -18.77 -9.17
N GLY A 81 -1.27 -20.07 -9.12
CA GLY A 81 -0.37 -21.12 -9.61
C GLY A 81 0.00 -20.94 -11.09
N ILE A 82 -1.00 -20.66 -11.94
CA ILE A 82 -0.80 -20.40 -13.37
C ILE A 82 0.09 -19.17 -13.59
N LEU A 83 -0.18 -18.06 -12.88
CA LEU A 83 0.60 -16.82 -13.01
C LEU A 83 2.06 -17.02 -12.59
N ILE A 84 2.30 -17.75 -11.50
CA ILE A 84 3.66 -18.05 -11.03
C ILE A 84 4.40 -18.92 -12.05
N ALA A 85 3.76 -19.99 -12.53
CA ALA A 85 4.36 -20.90 -13.50
C ALA A 85 4.68 -20.18 -14.83
N ALA A 86 3.75 -19.36 -15.33
CA ALA A 86 3.98 -18.54 -16.52
C ALA A 86 5.18 -17.60 -16.33
N HIS A 87 5.25 -16.89 -15.20
CA HIS A 87 6.34 -15.96 -14.92
C HIS A 87 7.70 -16.68 -14.88
N GLN A 88 7.81 -17.83 -14.21
CA GLN A 88 9.06 -18.60 -14.13
C GLN A 88 9.54 -19.12 -15.49
N ARG A 89 8.62 -19.36 -16.44
CA ARG A 89 8.96 -19.85 -17.77
C ARG A 89 9.39 -18.75 -18.72
N THR A 90 8.84 -17.55 -18.58
CA THR A 90 9.01 -16.46 -19.56
C THR A 90 9.86 -15.32 -19.04
N PHE A 91 10.13 -15.24 -17.74
CA PHE A 91 10.98 -14.23 -17.16
C PHE A 91 12.26 -14.86 -16.61
N ASP A 92 13.39 -14.40 -17.15
CA ASP A 92 14.72 -14.76 -16.68
C ASP A 92 15.33 -13.56 -15.96
N SER A 93 15.38 -13.62 -14.63
CA SER A 93 15.97 -12.57 -13.80
C SER A 93 17.49 -12.43 -13.98
N SER A 94 18.16 -13.45 -14.53
CA SER A 94 19.60 -13.42 -14.81
C SER A 94 19.94 -12.79 -16.15
N PHE A 95 18.94 -12.51 -16.99
CA PHE A 95 19.12 -11.99 -18.35
C PHE A 95 20.07 -12.84 -19.21
N SER A 96 20.16 -14.14 -18.96
CA SER A 96 21.09 -15.05 -19.64
C SER A 96 20.89 -15.09 -21.16
N GLN A 97 19.66 -14.86 -21.62
CA GLN A 97 19.30 -14.85 -23.04
C GLN A 97 19.47 -13.47 -23.71
N PHE A 98 19.81 -12.43 -22.94
CA PHE A 98 20.01 -11.07 -23.45
C PHE A 98 21.49 -10.84 -23.80
N THR A 99 21.94 -11.43 -24.91
CA THR A 99 23.35 -11.38 -25.34
C THR A 99 23.59 -10.48 -26.55
N HIS A 100 22.59 -10.33 -27.42
CA HIS A 100 22.68 -9.55 -28.66
C HIS A 100 22.10 -8.14 -28.48
N TYR A 101 22.78 -7.30 -27.71
CA TYR A 101 22.39 -5.91 -27.48
C TYR A 101 23.42 -4.93 -28.07
N ARG A 102 22.96 -3.74 -28.44
CA ARG A 102 23.84 -2.65 -28.84
C ARG A 102 24.48 -2.04 -27.59
N PRO A 103 25.83 -1.93 -27.52
CA PRO A 103 26.51 -1.25 -26.43
C PRO A 103 26.30 0.26 -26.53
N ALA A 104 26.60 0.97 -25.44
CA ALA A 104 26.56 2.42 -25.42
C ALA A 104 27.56 2.98 -26.44
N VAL A 105 27.09 3.83 -27.35
CA VAL A 105 27.96 4.53 -28.29
C VAL A 105 28.18 5.92 -27.74
N ARG A 106 29.42 6.25 -27.39
CA ARG A 106 29.76 7.64 -27.05
C ARG A 106 29.74 8.46 -28.33
N LEU A 107 28.71 9.27 -28.52
CA LEU A 107 28.73 10.28 -29.56
C LEU A 107 29.56 11.45 -29.01
N TYR A 108 30.80 11.55 -29.49
CA TYR A 108 31.58 12.76 -29.24
C TYR A 108 30.91 13.88 -30.03
N VAL A 109 30.18 14.76 -29.34
CA VAL A 109 29.61 15.96 -29.93
C VAL A 109 30.66 17.06 -29.74
N PRO A 110 31.39 17.48 -30.79
CA PRO A 110 32.27 18.63 -30.66
C PRO A 110 31.38 19.85 -30.41
N SER A 111 31.56 20.51 -29.28
CA SER A 111 30.91 21.79 -29.03
C SER A 111 31.44 22.81 -30.06
N PRO A 112 30.57 23.54 -30.79
CA PRO A 112 31.04 24.62 -31.64
C PRO A 112 31.59 25.73 -30.73
N ARG A 113 32.91 25.86 -30.64
CA ARG A 113 33.56 26.99 -29.94
C ARG A 113 33.05 28.31 -30.56
N PRO A 114 32.66 29.31 -29.76
CA PRO A 114 32.45 30.65 -30.26
C PRO A 114 33.81 31.20 -30.73
N GLN A 115 34.00 31.35 -32.04
CA GLN A 115 35.17 32.06 -32.56
C GLN A 115 34.97 33.56 -32.32
N SER A 116 35.81 34.17 -31.46
CA SER A 116 35.99 35.62 -31.46
C SER A 116 36.77 36.04 -32.72
N PRO A 117 36.58 37.28 -33.23
CA PRO A 117 37.20 37.71 -34.49
C PRO A 117 38.73 37.85 -34.32
N PRO A 118 39.54 37.60 -35.38
CA PRO A 118 40.97 37.80 -35.29
C PRO A 118 41.32 39.29 -35.33
N GLU A 119 42.02 39.79 -34.31
CA GLU A 119 42.65 41.12 -34.34
C GLU A 119 43.89 41.08 -35.26
N PRO A 120 44.15 42.13 -36.07
CA PRO A 120 45.21 42.11 -37.06
C PRO A 120 46.57 42.47 -36.46
N GLY A 121 47.58 41.63 -36.70
CA GLY A 121 48.97 42.12 -36.77
C GLY A 121 49.99 41.54 -35.79
N VAL A 122 50.09 40.22 -35.63
CA VAL A 122 51.29 39.61 -35.01
C VAL A 122 51.81 38.47 -35.88
N PRO A 123 53.11 38.46 -36.29
CA PRO A 123 53.66 37.37 -37.08
C PRO A 123 53.82 36.12 -36.21
N ALA A 124 53.50 34.97 -36.79
CA ALA A 124 53.57 33.67 -36.12
C ALA A 124 55.01 33.30 -35.74
N PRO A 125 55.24 32.85 -34.50
CA PRO A 125 56.36 31.99 -34.18
C PRO A 125 55.83 30.58 -33.90
N TRP A 126 56.15 29.64 -34.80
CA TRP A 126 56.21 28.22 -34.44
C TRP A 126 57.66 27.89 -34.04
N PRO A 127 57.91 26.89 -33.19
CA PRO A 127 57.11 26.48 -32.03
C PRO A 127 57.99 26.39 -30.77
N PRO A 128 57.42 26.51 -29.56
CA PRO A 128 57.96 25.77 -28.44
C PRO A 128 56.91 24.80 -27.91
N SER A 129 57.38 23.60 -27.56
CA SER A 129 56.74 22.69 -26.60
C SER A 129 56.10 23.49 -25.46
N PRO A 130 54.88 23.18 -25.01
CA PRO A 130 54.76 22.79 -23.59
C PRO A 130 53.53 21.92 -23.28
N GLN A 131 53.67 20.99 -22.34
CA GLN A 131 53.03 21.05 -21.01
C GLN A 131 51.50 21.18 -21.02
N LEU A 132 50.87 20.07 -20.63
CA LEU A 132 50.05 19.99 -19.41
C LEU A 132 49.41 21.31 -18.97
N ASP A 133 48.38 21.76 -19.68
CA ASP A 133 47.45 22.76 -19.16
C ASP A 133 46.02 22.23 -19.30
N CYS A 134 45.36 22.19 -18.15
CA CYS A 134 43.92 22.15 -17.90
C CYS A 134 43.09 21.19 -18.76
N LEU A 135 42.83 19.99 -18.23
CA LEU A 135 41.65 19.21 -18.61
C LEU A 135 40.43 19.81 -17.89
N ASP A 136 40.04 21.03 -18.27
CA ASP A 136 38.73 21.60 -17.98
C ASP A 136 37.96 21.60 -19.31
N GLU A 137 37.35 20.46 -19.63
CA GLU A 137 36.39 20.38 -20.72
C GLU A 137 35.12 19.80 -20.12
N ASP A 138 34.11 20.65 -20.01
CA ASP A 138 32.71 20.34 -19.75
C ASP A 138 32.20 19.28 -20.75
N VAL A 139 32.54 18.02 -20.51
CA VAL A 139 31.94 16.88 -21.22
C VAL A 139 30.54 16.72 -20.65
N LEU A 140 29.57 17.39 -21.28
CA LEU A 140 28.16 17.12 -21.01
C LEU A 140 27.95 15.60 -21.22
N PRO A 141 27.33 14.87 -20.28
CA PRO A 141 27.05 13.45 -20.48
C PRO A 141 26.18 13.31 -21.73
N ASP A 142 26.64 12.55 -22.72
CA ASP A 142 25.83 12.20 -23.90
C ASP A 142 24.59 11.43 -23.43
N VAL A 143 23.50 12.17 -23.20
CA VAL A 143 22.23 11.66 -22.65
C VAL A 143 21.65 10.56 -23.56
N PHE A 144 22.05 10.54 -24.84
CA PHE A 144 21.54 9.61 -25.83
C PHE A 144 22.42 8.38 -26.05
N SER A 145 23.63 8.35 -25.49
CA SER A 145 24.58 7.23 -25.61
C SER A 145 24.01 5.86 -25.22
N MET A 146 23.08 5.83 -24.25
CA MET A 146 22.43 4.61 -23.75
C MET A 146 21.13 4.25 -24.47
N LEU A 147 20.58 5.12 -25.32
CA LEU A 147 19.28 4.87 -25.96
C LEU A 147 19.22 3.58 -26.79
N PRO A 148 20.24 3.23 -27.61
CA PRO A 148 20.20 1.98 -28.37
C PRO A 148 20.14 0.75 -27.47
N HIS A 149 20.92 0.74 -26.39
CA HIS A 149 20.92 -0.33 -25.40
C HIS A 149 19.57 -0.45 -24.69
N PHE A 150 19.02 0.69 -24.24
CA PHE A 150 17.72 0.73 -23.57
C PHE A 150 16.57 0.27 -24.48
N ALA A 151 16.61 0.63 -25.77
CA ALA A 151 15.64 0.17 -26.75
C ALA A 151 15.69 -1.35 -26.93
N ASP A 152 16.89 -1.95 -26.98
CA ASP A 152 17.07 -3.40 -27.10
C ASP A 152 16.59 -4.12 -25.84
N LEU A 153 16.93 -3.60 -24.65
CA LEU A 153 16.44 -4.13 -23.37
C LEU A 153 14.92 -4.04 -23.27
N SER A 154 14.34 -2.90 -23.64
CA SER A 154 12.89 -2.69 -23.63
C SER A 154 12.19 -3.66 -24.58
N THR A 155 12.74 -3.85 -25.78
CA THR A 155 12.21 -4.81 -26.76
C THR A 155 12.26 -6.24 -26.23
N PHE A 156 13.38 -6.64 -25.63
CA PHE A 156 13.53 -7.94 -24.98
C PHE A 156 12.50 -8.13 -23.87
N MET A 157 12.32 -7.15 -22.98
CA MET A 157 11.35 -7.21 -21.88
C MET A 157 9.90 -7.28 -22.40
N ILE A 158 9.57 -6.51 -23.44
CA ILE A 158 8.25 -6.57 -24.08
C ILE A 158 7.99 -7.97 -24.64
N GLN A 159 8.99 -8.60 -25.27
CA GLN A 159 8.84 -9.96 -25.79
C GLN A 159 8.55 -10.97 -24.66
N GLN A 160 9.19 -10.84 -23.50
CA GLN A 160 8.92 -11.66 -22.33
C GLN A 160 7.50 -11.45 -21.78
N VAL A 161 7.02 -10.20 -21.74
CA VAL A 161 5.64 -9.88 -21.33
C VAL A 161 4.62 -10.46 -22.30
N ILE A 162 4.87 -10.38 -23.61
CA ILE A 162 4.01 -10.99 -24.64
C ILE A 162 3.96 -12.51 -24.45
N ASN A 163 5.10 -13.14 -24.20
CA ASN A 163 5.18 -14.58 -23.97
C ASN A 163 4.45 -14.98 -22.68
N PHE A 164 4.60 -14.20 -21.60
CA PHE A 164 3.85 -14.39 -20.36
C PHE A 164 2.34 -14.33 -20.60
N ALA A 165 1.85 -13.31 -21.32
CA ALA A 165 0.43 -13.16 -21.62
C ALA A 165 -0.12 -14.37 -22.42
N LYS A 166 0.68 -14.94 -23.33
CA LYS A 166 0.30 -16.15 -24.08
C LYS A 166 0.15 -17.39 -23.20
N GLU A 167 0.74 -17.44 -22.01
CA GLU A 167 0.60 -18.56 -21.08
C GLU A 167 -0.69 -18.48 -20.24
N ILE A 168 -1.27 -17.28 -20.08
CA ILE A 168 -2.47 -17.10 -19.27
C ILE A 168 -3.73 -17.51 -20.05
N PRO A 169 -4.54 -18.48 -19.56
CA PRO A 169 -5.72 -18.99 -20.29
C PRO A 169 -6.70 -17.91 -20.76
N ALA A 170 -6.97 -16.91 -19.92
CA ALA A 170 -7.89 -15.81 -20.23
C ALA A 170 -7.45 -15.00 -21.47
N PHE A 171 -6.15 -14.84 -21.70
CA PHE A 171 -5.60 -14.09 -22.85
C PHE A 171 -5.46 -14.96 -24.10
N ARG A 172 -5.53 -16.30 -23.97
CA ARG A 172 -5.45 -17.26 -25.08
C ARG A 172 -6.78 -17.46 -25.80
N CYS A 173 -7.91 -17.24 -25.12
CA CYS A 173 -9.25 -17.58 -25.62
C CYS A 173 -9.78 -16.68 -26.75
N GLY A 174 -9.05 -15.62 -27.14
CA GLY A 174 -9.44 -14.69 -28.21
C GLY A 174 -9.29 -15.21 -29.66
N LYS A 175 -9.09 -16.52 -29.90
CA LYS A 175 -8.89 -17.11 -31.24
C LYS A 175 -9.87 -18.23 -31.64
N GLY A 176 -11.02 -18.37 -30.97
CA GLY A 176 -11.95 -19.48 -31.24
C GLY A 176 -13.43 -19.19 -31.00
N GLY A 177 -13.91 -18.01 -31.39
CA GLY A 177 -15.32 -17.66 -31.22
C GLY A 177 -15.80 -16.63 -32.23
N HIS A 178 -15.85 -17.02 -33.51
CA HIS A 178 -16.81 -16.49 -34.47
C HIS A 178 -17.03 -17.48 -35.62
#